data_AF-A0A820JWR2-F1
#
_entry.id   AF-A0A820JWR2-F1
#
_cell.length_a   1.000
_cell.length_b   1.000
_cell.length_c   1.000
_cell.angle_alpha   90.00
_cell.angle_beta   90.00
_cell.angle_gamma   90.00
#
_symmetry.space_group_name_H-M   'P 1'
#
loop_
_entity.id
_entity.type
_entity.pdbx_description
1 polymer ?
#
loop_
_entity_poly.entity_id
_entity_poly.type
_entity_poly.pdbx_seq_one_letter_code
_entity_poly.pdbx_strand_id
1 'polypeptide(L)'
;MDDRAYKDGLMDQFYELVMLYLVHYAHHVTFPELVYPLILKCKKFIKICKVKNFVKVIRGLLEKVQENVKLIEERRQKTGLNVKDAKQMNAWLEQSQQKSTSSPLVMHFGRYKSMRQREVLEDIAQKEKISQSGRSSLPDLIRPDRQVAGKQNFKSMMEKDLSDNEEEQEELFQIKTKRKHDEIEE
;
A
#
# COMPACT_ATOMS: atom_id res chain seq x y z
N MET A 1 -12.09 23.59 10.73
CA MET A 1 -11.70 22.56 9.73
C MET A 1 -12.69 22.64 8.60
N ASP A 2 -12.22 22.77 7.37
CA ASP A 2 -13.09 22.78 6.20
C ASP A 2 -13.82 21.43 6.08
N ASP A 3 -15.14 21.44 6.19
CA ASP A 3 -16.01 20.25 6.05
C ASP A 3 -15.74 19.48 4.75
N ARG A 4 -15.29 20.19 3.71
CA ARG A 4 -14.85 19.58 2.45
C ARG A 4 -13.56 18.77 2.59
N ALA A 5 -12.52 19.33 3.22
CA ALA A 5 -11.25 18.65 3.41
C ALA A 5 -11.41 17.41 4.29
N TYR A 6 -12.30 17.47 5.30
CA TYR A 6 -12.65 16.31 6.11
C TYR A 6 -13.33 15.20 5.29
N LYS A 7 -14.33 15.54 4.46
CA LYS A 7 -15.03 14.58 3.61
C LYS A 7 -14.12 13.93 2.57
N ASP A 8 -13.22 14.72 1.99
CA ASP A 8 -12.23 14.22 1.03
C ASP A 8 -11.27 13.22 1.72
N GLY A 9 -10.72 13.57 2.89
CA GLY A 9 -9.86 12.66 3.67
C GLY A 9 -10.57 11.39 4.14
N LEU A 10 -11.84 11.50 4.55
CA LEU A 10 -12.65 10.33 4.93
C LEU A 10 -12.86 9.38 3.75
N MET A 11 -13.11 9.91 2.56
CA MET A 11 -13.29 9.12 1.35
C MET A 11 -12.01 8.39 0.94
N ASP A 12 -10.85 9.02 1.08
CA ASP A 12 -9.56 8.38 0.80
C ASP A 12 -9.28 7.22 1.77
N GLN A 13 -9.50 7.43 3.06
CA GLN A 13 -9.33 6.38 4.08
C GLN A 13 -10.31 5.23 3.86
N PHE A 14 -11.57 5.53 3.58
CA PHE A 14 -12.57 4.52 3.25
C PHE A 14 -12.15 3.69 2.04
N TYR A 15 -11.71 4.35 0.97
CA TYR A 15 -11.28 3.68 -0.24
C TYR A 15 -10.09 2.76 -0.01
N GLU A 16 -9.07 3.23 0.73
CA GLU A 16 -7.90 2.44 1.10
C GLU A 16 -8.27 1.18 1.88
N LEU A 17 -9.06 1.33 2.94
CA LEU A 17 -9.45 0.21 3.81
C LEU A 17 -10.27 -0.83 3.04
N VAL A 18 -11.23 -0.37 2.24
CA VAL A 18 -12.06 -1.27 1.42
C VAL A 18 -11.20 -1.99 0.39
N MET A 19 -10.30 -1.30 -0.30
CA MET A 19 -9.40 -1.94 -1.26
C MET A 19 -8.48 -2.97 -0.59
N LEU A 20 -7.88 -2.63 0.55
CA LEU A 20 -7.01 -3.55 1.29
C LEU A 20 -7.77 -4.83 1.69
N TYR A 21 -8.99 -4.67 2.21
CA TYR A 21 -9.86 -5.79 2.56
C TYR A 21 -10.17 -6.67 1.34
N LEU A 22 -10.58 -6.06 0.23
CA LEU A 22 -10.96 -6.81 -0.97
C LEU A 22 -9.77 -7.53 -1.61
N VAL A 23 -8.58 -6.94 -1.59
CA VAL A 23 -7.33 -7.55 -2.06
C VAL A 23 -6.99 -8.78 -1.24
N HIS A 24 -7.15 -8.72 0.08
CA HIS A 24 -6.92 -9.87 0.95
C HIS A 24 -7.82 -11.06 0.59
N TYR A 25 -9.10 -10.82 0.28
CA TYR A 25 -10.04 -11.89 -0.09
C TYR A 25 -10.12 -12.15 -1.60
N ALA A 26 -9.34 -11.47 -2.43
CA ALA A 26 -9.50 -11.49 -3.90
C ALA A 26 -9.35 -12.88 -4.53
N HIS A 27 -8.59 -13.76 -3.90
CA HIS A 27 -8.30 -15.12 -4.36
C HIS A 27 -9.29 -16.15 -3.81
N HIS A 28 -10.12 -15.78 -2.85
CA HIS A 28 -11.00 -16.71 -2.14
C HIS A 28 -12.17 -17.16 -3.02
N VAL A 29 -12.59 -18.42 -2.85
CA VAL A 29 -13.66 -19.02 -3.67
C VAL A 29 -15.01 -18.33 -3.46
N THR A 30 -15.25 -17.82 -2.25
CA THR A 30 -16.48 -17.12 -1.86
C THR A 30 -16.43 -15.61 -2.13
N PHE A 31 -15.43 -15.12 -2.87
CA PHE A 31 -15.28 -13.69 -3.14
C PHE A 31 -16.54 -13.08 -3.79
N PRO A 32 -17.18 -13.70 -4.81
CA PRO A 32 -18.41 -13.18 -5.40
C PRO A 32 -19.54 -12.97 -4.38
N GLU A 33 -19.68 -13.91 -3.44
CA GLU A 33 -20.68 -13.86 -2.38
C GLU A 33 -20.34 -12.78 -1.34
N LEU A 34 -19.05 -12.65 -0.99
CA LEU A 34 -18.55 -11.65 -0.05
C LEU A 34 -18.80 -10.22 -0.55
N VAL A 35 -18.53 -9.95 -1.83
CA VAL A 35 -18.60 -8.59 -2.39
C VAL A 35 -20.00 -8.20 -2.88
N TYR A 36 -20.93 -9.14 -2.95
CA TYR A 36 -22.30 -8.90 -3.38
C TYR A 36 -23.00 -7.74 -2.61
N PRO A 37 -23.03 -7.73 -1.26
CA PRO A 37 -23.61 -6.60 -0.52
C PRO A 37 -22.89 -5.29 -0.80
N LEU A 38 -21.55 -5.31 -0.96
CA LEU A 38 -20.76 -4.13 -1.28
C LEU A 38 -21.16 -3.55 -2.64
N ILE A 39 -21.27 -4.38 -3.68
CA ILE A 39 -21.70 -3.98 -5.03
C ILE A 39 -23.04 -3.26 -4.99
N LEU A 40 -24.02 -3.79 -4.24
CA LEU A 40 -25.35 -3.17 -4.10
C LEU A 40 -25.27 -1.80 -3.42
N LYS A 41 -24.50 -1.69 -2.34
CA LYS A 41 -24.32 -0.43 -1.60
C LYS A 41 -23.59 0.61 -2.45
N CYS A 42 -22.54 0.23 -3.17
CA CYS A 42 -21.81 1.10 -4.10
C CYS A 42 -22.72 1.61 -5.21
N LYS A 43 -23.53 0.74 -5.84
CA LYS A 43 -24.51 1.14 -6.86
C LYS A 43 -25.54 2.12 -6.32
N LYS A 44 -26.03 1.90 -5.09
CA LYS A 44 -26.96 2.83 -4.42
C LYS A 44 -26.28 4.16 -4.11
N PHE A 45 -25.05 4.14 -3.60
CA PHE A 45 -24.27 5.34 -3.31
C PHE A 45 -24.05 6.20 -4.55
N ILE A 46 -23.68 5.59 -5.69
CA ILE A 46 -23.49 6.29 -6.97
C ILE A 46 -24.76 7.04 -7.41
N LYS A 47 -25.95 6.50 -7.11
CA LYS A 47 -27.24 7.16 -7.46
C LYS A 47 -27.60 8.32 -6.54
N ILE A 48 -27.17 8.29 -5.28
CA ILE A 48 -27.56 9.27 -4.25
C ILE A 48 -26.50 10.38 -4.10
N CYS A 49 -25.23 10.06 -4.31
CA CYS A 49 -24.13 10.98 -4.09
C CYS A 49 -24.09 12.08 -5.15
N LYS A 50 -24.12 13.35 -4.69
CA LYS A 50 -24.05 14.54 -5.57
C LYS A 50 -22.61 14.95 -5.91
N VAL A 51 -21.63 14.44 -5.17
CA VAL A 51 -20.21 14.79 -5.34
C VAL A 51 -19.59 13.94 -6.45
N LYS A 52 -19.35 14.55 -7.61
CA LYS A 52 -18.85 13.85 -8.80
C LYS A 52 -17.51 13.13 -8.57
N ASN A 53 -16.62 13.69 -7.75
CA ASN A 53 -15.31 13.09 -7.45
C ASN A 53 -15.47 11.75 -6.74
N PHE A 54 -16.30 11.69 -5.70
CA PHE A 54 -16.56 10.46 -4.95
C PHE A 54 -17.25 9.40 -5.80
N VAL A 55 -18.20 9.82 -6.64
CA VAL A 55 -18.87 8.92 -7.59
C VAL A 55 -17.87 8.29 -8.56
N LYS A 56 -16.90 9.06 -9.07
CA LYS A 56 -15.84 8.53 -9.95
C LYS A 56 -14.99 7.48 -9.24
N VAL A 57 -14.54 7.76 -8.01
CA VAL A 57 -13.71 6.83 -7.22
C VAL A 57 -14.46 5.52 -6.95
N ILE A 58 -15.70 5.60 -6.47
CA ILE A 58 -16.51 4.40 -6.17
C ILE A 58 -16.88 3.63 -7.44
N ARG A 59 -17.07 4.31 -8.57
CA ARG A 59 -17.29 3.63 -9.87
C ARG A 59 -16.05 2.86 -10.32
N GLY A 60 -14.86 3.45 -10.22
CA GLY A 60 -13.60 2.75 -10.52
C GLY A 60 -13.37 1.55 -9.63
N LEU A 61 -13.66 1.66 -8.32
CA LEU A 61 -13.65 0.53 -7.39
C LEU A 61 -14.61 -0.58 -7.86
N LEU A 62 -15.85 -0.20 -8.20
CA LEU A 62 -16.88 -1.14 -8.61
C LEU A 62 -16.49 -1.94 -9.85
N GLU A 63 -15.90 -1.28 -10.85
CA GLU A 63 -15.41 -1.92 -12.08
C GLU A 63 -14.33 -2.97 -11.75
N LYS A 64 -13.36 -2.64 -10.89
CA LYS A 64 -12.29 -3.56 -10.50
C LYS A 64 -12.80 -4.74 -9.68
N VAL A 65 -13.75 -4.51 -8.78
CA VAL A 65 -14.40 -5.58 -8.02
C VAL A 65 -15.15 -6.54 -8.96
N GLN A 66 -15.90 -6.00 -9.92
CA GLN A 66 -16.65 -6.82 -10.89
C GLN A 66 -15.74 -7.62 -11.81
N GLU A 67 -14.60 -7.07 -12.22
CA GLU A 67 -13.57 -7.80 -12.98
C GLU A 67 -13.05 -9.01 -12.18
N ASN A 68 -12.74 -8.82 -10.90
CA ASN A 68 -12.29 -9.93 -10.05
C ASN A 68 -13.38 -10.96 -9.79
N VAL A 69 -14.65 -10.55 -9.64
CA VAL A 69 -15.80 -11.47 -9.53
C VAL A 69 -15.86 -12.39 -10.74
N LYS A 70 -15.84 -11.84 -11.96
CA LYS A 70 -15.89 -12.62 -13.20
C LYS A 70 -14.75 -13.62 -13.29
N LEU A 71 -13.53 -13.18 -12.95
CA LEU A 71 -12.34 -14.02 -12.96
C LEU A 71 -12.46 -15.20 -11.97
N ILE A 72 -13.02 -14.98 -10.78
CA ILE A 72 -13.25 -16.06 -9.81
C ILE A 72 -14.39 -16.98 -10.25
N GLU A 73 -15.48 -16.44 -10.80
CA GLU A 73 -16.59 -17.23 -11.34
C GLU A 73 -16.13 -18.15 -12.49
N GLU A 74 -15.33 -17.65 -13.43
CA GLU A 74 -14.76 -18.45 -14.52
C GLU A 74 -13.88 -19.59 -13.98
N ARG A 75 -13.11 -19.34 -12.92
CA ARG A 75 -12.27 -20.37 -12.27
C ARG A 75 -13.12 -21.42 -11.57
N ARG A 76 -14.21 -21.01 -10.90
CA ARG A 76 -15.16 -21.93 -10.26
C ARG A 76 -15.83 -22.85 -11.27
N GLN A 77 -16.27 -22.30 -12.40
CA GLN A 77 -16.92 -23.08 -13.47
C GLN A 77 -15.98 -24.13 -14.06
N LYS A 78 -14.70 -23.79 -14.27
CA LYS A 78 -13.70 -24.70 -14.86
C LYS A 78 -13.33 -25.90 -13.99
N THR A 79 -13.48 -25.80 -12.67
CA THR A 79 -12.96 -26.80 -11.72
C THR A 79 -14.00 -27.75 -11.15
N GLY A 80 -15.30 -27.56 -11.45
CA GLY A 80 -16.36 -28.46 -11.00
C GLY A 80 -16.32 -28.69 -9.48
N LEU A 81 -16.22 -27.61 -8.71
CA LEU A 81 -15.93 -27.66 -7.28
C LEU A 81 -16.98 -28.44 -6.49
N ASN A 82 -16.54 -29.50 -5.80
CA ASN A 82 -17.35 -30.18 -4.80
C ASN A 82 -17.05 -29.56 -3.43
N VAL A 83 -17.98 -28.75 -2.91
CA VAL A 83 -17.85 -28.05 -1.62
C VAL A 83 -17.71 -29.03 -0.43
N LYS A 84 -18.03 -30.32 -0.62
CA LYS A 84 -17.89 -31.35 0.42
C LYS A 84 -16.46 -31.85 0.60
N ASP A 85 -15.56 -31.65 -0.38
CA ASP A 85 -14.17 -32.10 -0.30
C ASP A 85 -13.23 -30.95 0.08
N ALA A 86 -12.80 -30.97 1.35
CA ALA A 86 -11.87 -29.97 1.89
C ALA A 86 -10.50 -30.00 1.18
N LYS A 87 -10.04 -31.15 0.69
CA LYS A 87 -8.74 -31.25 -0.01
C LYS A 87 -8.80 -30.58 -1.37
N GLN A 88 -9.86 -30.82 -2.13
CA GLN A 88 -10.08 -30.17 -3.42
C GLN A 88 -10.20 -28.65 -3.26
N MET A 89 -10.86 -28.19 -2.19
CA MET A 89 -11.01 -26.76 -1.89
C MET A 89 -9.69 -26.08 -1.52
N ASN A 90 -8.86 -26.71 -0.69
CA ASN A 90 -7.55 -26.19 -0.32
C ASN A 90 -6.60 -26.13 -1.53
N ALA A 91 -6.57 -27.19 -2.35
CA ALA A 91 -5.78 -27.20 -3.58
C ALA A 91 -6.22 -26.10 -4.56
N TRP A 92 -7.52 -25.82 -4.64
CA TRP A 92 -8.04 -24.70 -5.42
C TRP A 92 -7.57 -23.36 -4.86
N LEU A 93 -7.62 -23.18 -3.53
CA LEU A 93 -7.22 -21.94 -2.87
C LEU A 93 -5.73 -21.65 -3.09
N GLU A 94 -4.86 -22.64 -2.92
CA GLU A 94 -3.43 -22.53 -3.19
C GLU A 94 -3.16 -22.18 -4.65
N GLN A 95 -3.82 -22.86 -5.59
CA GLN A 95 -3.67 -22.56 -7.01
C GLN A 95 -4.21 -21.16 -7.36
N SER A 96 -5.30 -20.74 -6.73
CA SER A 96 -5.90 -19.42 -6.90
C SER A 96 -4.99 -18.33 -6.33
N GLN A 97 -4.37 -18.56 -5.16
CA GLN A 97 -3.40 -17.66 -4.54
C GLN A 97 -2.15 -17.47 -5.41
N GLN A 98 -1.57 -18.56 -5.94
CA GLN A 98 -0.40 -18.45 -6.81
C GLN A 98 -0.69 -17.62 -8.07
N LYS A 99 -1.91 -17.70 -8.59
CA LYS A 99 -2.39 -16.92 -9.73
C LYS A 99 -2.95 -15.54 -9.33
N SER A 100 -3.11 -15.27 -8.04
CA SER A 100 -3.71 -14.04 -7.51
C SER A 100 -2.75 -12.86 -7.46
N THR A 101 -1.44 -13.11 -7.49
CA THR A 101 -0.42 -12.08 -7.69
C THR A 101 -0.66 -11.29 -8.98
N SER A 102 -1.32 -11.89 -9.98
CA SER A 102 -1.75 -11.26 -11.23
C SER A 102 -3.25 -10.88 -11.27
N SER A 103 -3.96 -10.93 -10.13
CA SER A 103 -5.35 -10.47 -10.09
C SER A 103 -5.40 -8.97 -10.42
N PRO A 104 -6.31 -8.53 -11.30
CA PRO A 104 -6.48 -7.12 -11.65
C PRO A 104 -6.67 -6.22 -10.42
N LEU A 105 -7.28 -6.74 -9.36
CA LEU A 105 -7.51 -6.01 -8.11
C LEU A 105 -6.22 -5.82 -7.30
N VAL A 106 -5.41 -6.87 -7.20
CA VAL A 106 -4.13 -6.88 -6.47
C VAL A 106 -3.11 -5.96 -7.15
N MET A 107 -2.98 -6.07 -8.48
CA MET A 107 -2.08 -5.21 -9.26
C MET A 107 -2.49 -3.74 -9.19
N HIS A 108 -3.79 -3.47 -9.28
CA HIS A 108 -4.31 -2.11 -9.17
C HIS A 108 -4.03 -1.48 -7.80
N PHE A 109 -4.20 -2.26 -6.72
CA PHE A 109 -3.90 -1.81 -5.37
C PHE A 109 -2.40 -1.58 -5.14
N GLY A 110 -1.54 -2.45 -5.67
CA GLY A 110 -0.09 -2.26 -5.63
C GLY A 110 0.31 -0.93 -6.26
N ARG A 111 -0.19 -0.63 -7.47
CA ARG A 111 0.05 0.65 -8.14
C ARG A 111 -0.47 1.85 -7.35
N TYR A 112 -1.68 1.74 -6.79
CA TYR A 112 -2.26 2.78 -5.94
C TYR A 112 -1.39 3.06 -4.70
N LYS A 113 -0.91 2.02 -4.03
CA LYS A 113 -0.06 2.14 -2.83
C LYS A 113 1.28 2.80 -3.14
N SER A 114 1.93 2.43 -4.25
CA SER A 114 3.19 3.06 -4.69
C SER A 114 3.02 4.54 -5.04
N MET A 115 1.92 4.90 -5.73
CA MET A 115 1.63 6.30 -6.06
C MET A 115 1.38 7.14 -4.80
N ARG A 116 0.62 6.60 -3.85
CA ARG A 116 0.29 7.31 -2.60
C ARG A 116 1.49 7.44 -1.67
N GLN A 117 2.38 6.45 -1.62
CA GLN A 117 3.66 6.56 -0.92
C GLN A 117 4.53 7.69 -1.49
N ARG A 118 4.56 7.84 -2.83
CA ARG A 118 5.28 8.93 -3.49
C ARG A 118 4.70 10.31 -3.14
N GLU A 119 3.37 10.46 -3.17
CA GLU A 119 2.70 11.71 -2.79
C GLU A 119 3.00 12.11 -1.33
N VAL A 120 2.95 11.14 -0.41
CA VAL A 120 3.28 11.41 1.01
C VAL A 120 4.74 11.86 1.17
N LEU A 121 5.68 11.24 0.46
CA LEU A 121 7.09 11.65 0.47
C LEU A 121 7.28 13.07 -0.09
N GLU A 122 6.57 13.42 -1.16
CA GLU A 122 6.59 14.76 -1.75
C GLU A 122 6.02 15.82 -0.80
N ASP A 123 4.91 15.52 -0.12
CA ASP A 123 4.32 16.38 0.91
C ASP A 123 5.25 16.60 2.10
N ILE A 124 5.96 15.55 2.54
CA ILE A 124 6.95 15.65 3.62
C ILE A 124 8.12 16.54 3.15
N ALA A 125 8.69 16.28 1.98
CA ALA A 125 9.79 17.05 1.41
C ALA A 125 9.43 18.53 1.20
N GLN A 126 8.19 18.81 0.78
CA GLN A 126 7.69 20.17 0.62
C GLN A 126 7.54 20.88 1.97
N LYS A 127 7.01 20.20 2.98
CA LYS A 127 6.89 20.74 4.35
C LYS A 127 8.26 20.98 4.99
N GLU A 128 9.24 20.10 4.74
CA GLU A 128 10.62 20.29 5.20
C GLU A 128 11.29 21.50 4.54
N LYS A 129 11.12 21.70 3.23
CA LYS A 129 11.62 22.90 2.53
C LYS A 129 11.01 24.18 3.10
N ILE A 130 9.71 24.20 3.37
CA ILE A 130 9.02 25.36 3.97
C ILE A 130 9.51 25.58 5.42
N SER A 131 9.72 24.52 6.19
CA SER A 131 10.27 24.62 7.55
C SER A 131 11.71 25.11 7.57
N GLN A 132 12.53 24.78 6.56
CA GLN A 132 13.91 25.26 6.42
C GLN A 132 13.95 26.72 5.97
N SER A 133 13.07 27.14 5.04
CA SER A 133 12.91 28.53 4.67
C SER A 133 12.42 29.41 5.83
N GLY A 134 11.52 28.90 6.69
CA GLY A 134 11.10 29.60 7.93
C GLY A 134 12.17 29.69 9.02
N ARG A 135 13.18 28.79 8.99
CA ARG A 135 14.29 28.76 9.94
C ARG A 135 15.37 29.82 9.68
N SER A 136 15.39 30.41 8.49
CA SER A 136 16.34 31.46 8.09
C SER A 136 16.23 32.77 8.89
N SER A 137 15.22 32.90 9.76
CA SER A 137 14.98 34.07 10.62
C SER A 137 15.22 33.81 12.12
N LEU A 138 15.55 32.57 12.53
CA LEU A 138 15.92 32.29 13.92
C LEU A 138 17.44 32.33 14.07
N PRO A 139 17.99 33.09 15.05
CA PRO A 139 19.42 33.07 15.34
C PRO A 139 19.87 31.64 15.66
N ASP A 140 20.98 31.22 15.07
CA ASP A 140 21.63 29.97 15.44
C ASP A 140 22.00 30.03 16.93
N LEU A 141 21.30 29.23 17.74
CA LEU A 141 21.72 28.95 19.11
C LEU A 141 23.04 28.19 19.04
N ILE A 142 24.14 28.90 19.25
CA ILE A 142 25.46 28.31 19.49
C ILE A 142 25.32 27.39 20.70
N ARG A 143 25.19 26.09 20.44
CA ARG A 143 25.27 25.08 21.50
C ARG A 143 26.74 25.00 21.90
N PRO A 144 27.10 25.29 23.17
CA PRO A 144 28.48 25.12 23.60
C PRO A 144 28.88 23.65 23.41
N ASP A 145 30.07 23.46 22.86
CA ASP A 145 30.65 22.18 22.49
C ASP A 145 30.71 21.24 23.70
N ARG A 146 29.70 20.36 23.81
CA ARG A 146 29.69 19.32 24.84
C ARG A 146 30.49 18.14 24.28
N GLN A 147 31.73 18.07 24.75
CA GLN A 147 32.75 17.09 24.40
C GLN A 147 32.21 15.66 24.15
N VAL A 148 32.83 15.07 23.14
CA VAL A 148 32.62 13.84 22.37
C VAL A 148 32.63 12.52 23.18
N ALA A 149 32.32 12.49 24.48
CA ALA A 149 32.42 11.25 25.27
C ALA A 149 31.25 10.25 25.05
N GLY A 150 30.10 10.69 24.49
CA GLY A 150 28.89 9.86 24.38
C GLY A 150 28.65 9.13 23.06
N LYS A 151 29.42 9.43 21.99
CA LYS A 151 29.14 8.90 20.64
C LYS A 151 29.49 7.42 20.46
N GLN A 152 30.43 6.90 21.26
CA GLN A 152 30.82 5.48 21.18
C GLN A 152 29.73 4.56 21.73
N ASN A 153 29.05 4.97 22.80
CA ASN A 153 27.97 4.16 23.42
C ASN A 153 26.70 4.12 22.57
N PHE A 154 26.37 5.19 21.84
CA PHE A 154 25.18 5.18 20.97
C PHE A 154 25.41 4.33 19.71
N LYS A 155 26.62 4.35 19.15
CA LYS A 155 26.97 3.52 17.99
C LYS A 155 27.02 2.03 18.34
N SER A 156 27.59 1.66 19.50
CA SER A 156 27.61 0.26 19.93
C SER A 156 26.23 -0.29 20.30
N MET A 157 25.30 0.59 20.71
CA MET A 157 23.92 0.21 20.99
C MET A 157 23.12 0.01 19.70
N MET A 158 23.30 0.87 18.68
CA MET A 158 22.69 0.66 17.35
C MET A 158 23.24 -0.56 16.60
N GLU A 159 24.55 -0.85 16.69
CA GLU A 159 25.13 -2.03 16.01
C GLU A 159 24.66 -3.35 16.62
N LYS A 160 24.27 -3.37 17.91
CA LYS A 160 23.75 -4.56 18.58
C LYS A 160 22.29 -4.86 18.24
N ASP A 161 21.50 -3.85 17.87
CA ASP A 161 20.10 -4.01 17.45
C ASP A 161 19.98 -4.41 15.96
N LEU A 162 21.04 -4.22 15.16
CA LEU A 162 21.06 -4.52 13.71
C LEU A 162 21.58 -5.93 13.38
N SER A 163 22.10 -6.68 14.35
CA SER A 163 22.60 -8.05 14.13
C SER A 163 21.52 -9.13 14.20
N ASP A 164 20.26 -8.77 14.45
CA ASP A 164 19.17 -9.72 14.70
C ASP A 164 18.20 -9.89 13.50
N ASN A 165 18.49 -9.28 12.35
CA ASN A 165 17.73 -9.49 11.10
C ASN A 165 18.68 -9.73 9.92
N GLU A 166 18.92 -11.00 9.61
CA GLU A 166 19.86 -11.45 8.57
C GLU A 166 19.42 -11.10 7.13
N GLU A 167 18.18 -10.67 6.91
CA GLU A 167 17.63 -10.41 5.56
C GLU A 167 17.99 -9.02 4.97
N GLU A 168 18.32 -8.00 5.79
CA GLU A 168 18.64 -6.65 5.30
C GLU A 168 20.10 -6.47 4.84
N GLN A 169 20.98 -7.46 5.10
CA GLN A 169 22.41 -7.34 4.78
C GLN A 169 22.71 -7.47 3.28
N GLU A 170 21.89 -8.20 2.51
CA GLU A 170 22.10 -8.41 1.07
C GLU A 170 21.82 -7.16 0.23
N GLU A 171 20.81 -6.35 0.60
CA GLU A 171 20.47 -5.14 -0.17
C GLU A 171 21.56 -4.05 -0.04
N LEU A 172 22.18 -3.89 1.14
CA LEU A 172 23.26 -2.92 1.31
C LEU A 172 24.54 -3.29 0.56
N PHE A 173 24.81 -4.58 0.35
CA PHE A 173 25.98 -5.03 -0.40
C PHE A 173 25.85 -4.70 -1.90
N GLN A 174 24.65 -4.84 -2.46
CA GLN A 174 24.32 -4.49 -3.84
C GLN A 174 24.38 -2.98 -4.13
N ILE A 175 24.04 -2.14 -3.13
CA ILE A 175 24.08 -0.67 -3.27
C ILE A 175 25.52 -0.14 -3.24
N LYS A 176 26.43 -0.82 -2.53
CA LYS A 176 27.86 -0.44 -2.48
C LYS A 176 28.63 -0.84 -3.74
N THR A 177 28.25 -1.95 -4.38
CA THR A 177 28.88 -2.39 -5.65
C THR A 177 28.47 -1.53 -6.83
N LYS A 178 27.19 -1.10 -6.91
CA LYS A 178 26.74 -0.16 -7.96
C LYS A 178 27.45 1.19 -7.91
N ARG A 179 27.57 1.80 -6.72
CA ARG A 179 28.25 3.10 -6.57
C ARG A 179 29.72 3.08 -6.96
N LYS A 180 30.41 1.94 -6.81
CA LYS A 180 31.79 1.79 -7.25
C LYS A 180 31.94 1.57 -8.74
N HIS A 181 30.92 1.07 -9.43
CA HIS A 181 30.99 0.89 -10.89
C HIS A 181 30.81 2.23 -11.62
N ASP A 182 29.91 3.09 -11.12
CA ASP A 182 29.61 4.39 -11.73
C ASP A 182 30.76 5.41 -11.53
N GLU A 183 31.62 5.25 -10.51
CA GLU A 183 32.80 6.11 -10.28
C GLU A 183 34.03 5.73 -11.13
N ILE A 184 33.99 4.63 -11.89
CA ILE A 184 35.15 4.14 -12.69
C ILE A 184 34.98 4.43 -14.19
N GLU A 185 33.80 4.83 -14.65
CA GLU A 185 33.50 5.12 -16.08
C GLU A 185 33.38 6.62 -16.43
N GLU A 186 33.78 7.54 -15.55
CA GLU A 186 33.91 8.98 -15.84
C GLU A 186 35.37 9.45 -15.73
#